data_AF-D5CNU9-F1
#
_entry.id   AF-D5CNU9-F1
#
_cell.length_a   1.000
_cell.length_b   1.000
_cell.length_c   1.000
_cell.angle_alpha   90.00
_cell.angle_beta   90.00
_cell.angle_gamma   90.00
#
_symmetry.space_group_name_H-M   'P 1'
#
loop_
_entity.id
_entity.type
_entity.pdbx_description
1 polymer ?
#
loop_
_entity_poly.entity_id
_entity_poly.type
_entity_poly.pdbx_seq_one_letter_code
_entity_poly.pdbx_strand_id
1 'polypeptide(L)'
;MTISNISFLRLFAAALSISMLLFCTIPAAQADESSQSGEGAQILQEFNKQHRDTERAKAITDKDKQRIMFLLGVVLITLVMITGGLGIAMGLYGKQVFAAHMIFAGLSMTLAVVHAVVGIVWFFPF
;
A
#
# COMPACT_ATOMS: atom_id res chain seq x y z
N MET A 1 -34.16 -0.04 -8.87
CA MET A 1 -32.95 -0.85 -9.14
C MET A 1 -31.86 -0.43 -8.15
N THR A 2 -31.93 -0.92 -6.91
CA THR A 2 -31.20 -0.36 -5.74
C THR A 2 -30.54 -1.43 -4.86
N ILE A 3 -30.49 -2.67 -5.34
CA ILE A 3 -30.12 -3.86 -4.54
C ILE A 3 -28.62 -4.20 -4.63
N SER A 4 -27.89 -3.70 -5.64
CA SER A 4 -26.48 -4.05 -5.86
C SER A 4 -25.50 -3.36 -4.88
N ASN A 5 -25.72 -2.09 -4.55
CA ASN A 5 -24.76 -1.29 -3.74
C ASN A 5 -24.73 -1.70 -2.26
N ILE A 6 -25.82 -2.24 -1.72
CA ILE A 6 -25.92 -2.67 -0.30
C ILE A 6 -25.15 -3.98 -0.08
N SER A 7 -25.06 -4.84 -1.09
CA SER A 7 -24.31 -6.10 -1.01
C SER A 7 -22.80 -5.86 -0.99
N PHE A 8 -22.31 -4.92 -1.80
CA PHE A 8 -20.90 -4.52 -1.83
C PHE A 8 -20.45 -3.89 -0.50
N LEU A 9 -21.26 -3.03 0.10
CA LEU A 9 -20.94 -2.38 1.37
C LEU A 9 -20.91 -3.38 2.54
N ARG A 10 -21.78 -4.40 2.53
CA ARG A 10 -21.80 -5.47 3.54
C ARG A 10 -20.62 -6.43 3.40
N LEU A 11 -20.21 -6.76 2.17
CA LEU A 11 -19.01 -7.54 1.90
C LEU A 11 -17.74 -6.81 2.36
N PHE A 12 -17.68 -5.50 2.13
CA PHE A 12 -16.55 -4.67 2.56
C PHE A 12 -16.45 -4.56 4.08
N ALA A 13 -17.58 -4.39 4.77
CA ALA A 13 -17.64 -4.36 6.24
C ALA A 13 -17.29 -5.73 6.86
N ALA A 14 -17.73 -6.84 6.25
CA ALA A 14 -17.40 -8.19 6.71
C ALA A 14 -15.90 -8.49 6.55
N ALA A 15 -15.28 -8.07 5.45
CA ALA A 15 -13.84 -8.22 5.21
C ALA A 15 -13.01 -7.42 6.23
N LEU A 16 -13.45 -6.21 6.59
CA LEU A 16 -12.78 -5.37 7.58
C LEU A 16 -12.82 -5.98 8.99
N SER A 17 -13.97 -6.55 9.39
CA SER A 17 -14.14 -7.20 10.71
C SER A 17 -13.32 -8.49 10.84
N ILE A 18 -13.15 -9.25 9.76
CA ILE A 18 -12.31 -10.46 9.75
C ILE A 18 -10.83 -10.10 9.85
N SER A 19 -10.40 -9.01 9.22
CA SER A 19 -9.01 -8.53 9.30
C SER A 19 -8.62 -8.06 10.72
N MET A 20 -9.57 -7.63 11.54
CA MET A 20 -9.29 -7.15 12.90
C MET A 20 -9.17 -8.28 13.93
N LEU A 21 -9.75 -9.46 13.65
CA LEU A 21 -9.67 -10.64 14.50
C LEU A 21 -8.33 -11.40 14.36
N LEU A 22 -7.57 -11.16 13.30
CA LEU A 22 -6.28 -11.84 13.06
C LEU A 22 -5.12 -11.33 13.95
N PHE A 23 -5.28 -10.20 14.64
CA PHE A 23 -4.21 -9.60 15.47
C PHE A 23 -4.17 -10.09 16.92
N CYS A 24 -5.08 -10.97 17.35
CA CYS A 24 -5.26 -11.32 18.77
C CYS A 24 -4.61 -12.64 19.22
N THR A 25 -3.62 -13.17 18.49
CA THR A 25 -2.94 -14.43 18.88
C THR A 25 -1.42 -14.27 18.91
N ILE A 26 -0.92 -13.50 19.87
CA ILE A 26 0.51 -13.50 20.22
C ILE A 26 0.70 -14.45 21.41
N PRO A 27 1.49 -15.53 21.30
CA PRO A 27 1.83 -16.36 22.45
C PRO A 27 2.84 -15.62 23.34
N ALA A 28 2.57 -15.58 24.65
CA ALA A 28 3.48 -15.02 25.64
C ALA A 28 4.73 -15.90 25.77
N ALA A 29 5.88 -15.39 25.35
CA ALA A 29 7.17 -16.06 25.46
C ALA A 29 7.68 -16.02 26.91
N GLN A 30 7.94 -17.19 27.49
CA GLN A 30 8.64 -17.38 28.77
C GLN A 30 10.14 -17.42 28.50
N ALA A 31 10.93 -16.69 29.30
CA ALA A 31 12.38 -16.67 29.22
C ALA A 31 12.98 -17.68 30.21
N ASP A 32 13.82 -18.60 29.71
CA ASP A 32 14.61 -19.54 30.50
C ASP A 32 16.10 -19.21 30.28
N GLU A 33 16.83 -18.97 31.38
CA GLU A 33 18.25 -18.59 31.37
C GLU A 33 19.12 -19.85 31.34
N SER A 34 20.02 -19.98 30.36
CA SER A 34 21.13 -20.93 30.48
C SER A 34 22.43 -20.49 29.77
N SER A 35 23.44 -20.27 30.61
CA SER A 35 24.87 -20.65 30.51
C SER A 35 25.73 -20.19 29.33
N GLN A 36 26.52 -19.17 29.64
CA GLN A 36 27.48 -18.42 28.81
C GLN A 36 28.91 -18.99 28.90
N SER A 37 29.36 -19.77 27.89
CA SER A 37 30.80 -19.94 27.57
C SER A 37 31.00 -20.67 26.23
N GLY A 38 31.17 -19.90 25.15
CA GLY A 38 31.16 -20.35 23.74
C GLY A 38 30.28 -19.46 22.85
N GLU A 39 29.38 -18.74 23.51
CA GLU A 39 28.36 -17.86 22.95
C GLU A 39 28.92 -16.72 22.08
N GLY A 40 29.99 -16.02 22.48
CA GLY A 40 30.38 -14.77 21.83
C GLY A 40 30.67 -14.87 20.31
N ALA A 41 31.36 -15.92 19.87
CA ALA A 41 31.64 -16.15 18.45
C ALA A 41 30.39 -16.62 17.67
N GLN A 42 29.55 -17.42 18.32
CA GLN A 42 28.29 -17.92 17.77
C GLN A 42 27.23 -16.81 17.68
N ILE A 43 27.17 -15.93 18.69
CA ILE A 43 26.39 -14.70 18.74
C ILE A 43 26.83 -13.79 17.60
N LEU A 44 28.12 -13.51 17.43
CA LEU A 44 28.59 -12.64 16.35
C LEU A 44 28.23 -13.20 14.96
N GLN A 45 28.29 -14.52 14.79
CA GLN A 45 27.92 -15.19 13.55
C GLN A 45 26.40 -15.18 13.31
N GLU A 46 25.57 -15.44 14.31
CA GLU A 46 24.12 -15.35 14.22
C GLU A 46 23.65 -13.89 14.08
N PHE A 47 24.30 -12.92 14.70
CA PHE A 47 24.07 -11.48 14.46
C PHE A 47 24.41 -11.09 13.02
N ASN A 48 25.53 -11.58 12.46
CA ASN A 48 25.90 -11.29 11.07
C ASN A 48 24.93 -11.97 10.09
N LYS A 49 24.51 -13.21 10.37
CA LYS A 49 23.49 -13.92 9.61
C LYS A 49 22.12 -13.24 9.69
N GLN A 50 21.67 -12.85 10.88
CA GLN A 50 20.46 -12.08 11.11
C GLN A 50 20.52 -10.71 10.44
N HIS A 51 21.66 -10.03 10.44
CA HIS A 51 21.86 -8.77 9.72
C HIS A 51 21.76 -8.98 8.21
N ARG A 52 22.39 -10.03 7.66
CA ARG A 52 22.27 -10.38 6.24
C ARG A 52 20.87 -10.81 5.84
N ASP A 53 20.17 -11.53 6.70
CA ASP A 53 18.78 -11.95 6.47
C ASP A 53 17.81 -10.78 6.60
N THR A 54 18.07 -9.85 7.51
CA THR A 54 17.33 -8.58 7.66
C THR A 54 17.56 -7.68 6.45
N GLU A 55 18.80 -7.52 6.00
CA GLU A 55 19.13 -6.75 4.78
C GLU A 55 18.53 -7.41 3.54
N ARG A 56 18.47 -8.75 3.47
CA ARG A 56 17.81 -9.47 2.37
C ARG A 56 16.29 -9.34 2.44
N ALA A 57 15.68 -9.42 3.62
CA ALA A 57 14.26 -9.19 3.81
C ALA A 57 13.87 -7.74 3.47
N LYS A 58 14.73 -6.78 3.82
CA LYS A 58 14.61 -5.37 3.44
C LYS A 58 14.79 -5.18 1.93
N ALA A 59 15.75 -5.85 1.29
CA ALA A 59 15.88 -5.81 -0.17
C ALA A 59 14.66 -6.42 -0.90
N ILE A 60 13.99 -7.41 -0.31
CA ILE A 60 12.68 -7.88 -0.80
C ILE A 60 11.62 -6.78 -0.63
N THR A 61 11.59 -6.11 0.53
CA THR A 61 10.67 -5.00 0.79
C THR A 61 10.85 -3.83 -0.18
N ASP A 62 12.08 -3.53 -0.60
CA ASP A 62 12.33 -2.42 -1.52
C ASP A 62 11.79 -2.71 -2.93
N LYS A 63 11.85 -3.97 -3.38
CA LYS A 63 11.19 -4.38 -4.64
C LYS A 63 9.68 -4.25 -4.55
N ASP A 64 9.10 -4.56 -3.39
CA ASP A 64 7.66 -4.41 -3.15
C ASP A 64 7.25 -2.93 -3.12
N LYS A 65 8.02 -2.06 -2.45
CA LYS A 65 7.80 -0.60 -2.48
C LYS A 65 7.81 -0.06 -3.90
N GLN A 66 8.78 -0.48 -4.71
CA GLN A 66 8.91 -0.06 -6.10
C GLN A 66 7.75 -0.55 -6.97
N ARG A 67 7.29 -1.79 -6.75
CA ARG A 67 6.10 -2.35 -7.41
C ARG A 67 4.82 -1.59 -7.02
N ILE A 68 4.63 -1.29 -5.74
CA ILE A 68 3.46 -0.53 -5.25
C ILE A 68 3.46 0.88 -5.83
N MET A 69 4.61 1.57 -5.82
CA MET A 69 4.76 2.89 -6.43
C MET A 69 4.43 2.84 -7.92
N PHE A 70 4.95 1.85 -8.65
CA PHE A 70 4.64 1.68 -10.07
C PHE A 70 3.14 1.45 -10.33
N LEU A 71 2.49 0.56 -9.56
CA LEU A 71 1.06 0.30 -9.70
C LEU A 71 0.20 1.54 -9.40
N LEU A 72 0.53 2.30 -8.36
CA LEU A 72 -0.13 3.58 -8.07
C LEU A 72 0.02 4.58 -9.23
N GLY A 73 1.22 4.65 -9.82
CA GLY A 73 1.49 5.49 -10.98
C GLY A 73 0.69 5.08 -12.22
N VAL A 74 0.54 3.77 -12.48
CA VAL A 74 -0.26 3.26 -13.61
C VAL A 74 -1.73 3.63 -13.45
N VAL A 75 -2.29 3.46 -12.25
CA VAL A 75 -3.68 3.86 -11.96
C VAL A 75 -3.85 5.37 -12.13
N LEU A 76 -2.88 6.16 -11.68
CA LEU A 76 -2.88 7.61 -11.84
C LEU A 76 -2.86 8.03 -13.31
N ILE A 77 -1.97 7.47 -14.13
CA ILE A 77 -1.91 7.75 -15.56
C ILE A 77 -3.23 7.39 -16.24
N THR A 78 -3.82 6.24 -15.88
CA THR A 78 -5.11 5.79 -16.42
C THR A 78 -6.22 6.79 -16.07
N LEU A 79 -6.32 7.23 -14.81
CA LEU A 79 -7.27 8.23 -14.39
C LEU A 79 -7.08 9.56 -15.12
N VAL A 80 -5.82 10.02 -15.27
CA VAL A 80 -5.51 11.26 -15.99
C VAL A 80 -5.90 11.18 -17.46
N MET A 81 -5.64 10.03 -18.13
CA MET A 81 -6.06 9.82 -19.51
C MET A 81 -7.58 9.85 -19.67
N ILE A 82 -8.32 9.23 -18.74
CA ILE A 82 -9.79 9.29 -18.71
C ILE A 82 -10.26 10.73 -18.49
N THR A 83 -9.73 11.43 -17.50
CA THR A 83 -10.07 12.83 -17.20
C THR A 83 -9.80 13.74 -18.39
N GLY A 84 -8.66 13.57 -19.06
CA GLY A 84 -8.28 14.32 -20.26
C GLY A 84 -9.22 14.03 -21.43
N GLY A 85 -9.54 12.76 -21.69
CA GLY A 85 -10.53 12.37 -22.69
C GLY A 85 -11.91 12.95 -22.41
N LEU A 86 -12.35 12.92 -21.15
CA LEU A 86 -13.59 13.57 -20.72
C LEU A 86 -13.55 15.09 -20.85
N GLY A 87 -12.38 15.72 -20.64
CA GLY A 87 -12.18 17.15 -20.85
C GLY A 87 -12.36 17.54 -22.32
N ILE A 88 -11.79 16.76 -23.25
CA ILE A 88 -12.02 16.93 -24.69
C ILE A 88 -13.50 16.72 -25.02
N ALA A 89 -14.10 15.65 -24.49
CA ALA A 89 -15.52 15.38 -24.68
C ALA A 89 -16.41 16.52 -24.14
N MET A 90 -15.99 17.23 -23.09
CA MET A 90 -16.71 18.37 -22.55
C MET A 90 -16.70 19.56 -23.52
N GLY A 91 -15.61 19.75 -24.26
CA GLY A 91 -15.55 20.74 -25.34
C GLY A 91 -16.54 20.47 -26.48
N LEU A 92 -16.88 19.19 -26.71
CA LEU A 92 -17.78 18.76 -27.80
C LEU A 92 -19.25 18.62 -27.36
N TYR A 93 -19.49 17.96 -26.22
CA TYR A 93 -20.81 17.58 -25.70
C TYR A 93 -21.31 18.51 -24.58
N GLY A 94 -20.48 19.46 -24.14
CA GLY A 94 -20.83 20.41 -23.10
C GLY A 94 -21.11 19.75 -21.75
N LYS A 95 -22.28 20.05 -21.17
CA LYS A 95 -22.60 19.77 -19.75
C LYS A 95 -22.79 18.29 -19.41
N GLN A 96 -23.01 17.39 -20.38
CA GLN A 96 -23.35 15.99 -20.08
C GLN A 96 -22.20 15.23 -19.39
N VAL A 97 -20.95 15.51 -19.75
CA VAL A 97 -19.76 14.85 -19.19
C VAL A 97 -19.10 15.64 -18.06
N PHE A 98 -19.66 16.79 -17.67
CA PHE A 98 -19.10 17.68 -16.66
C PHE A 98 -18.91 17.00 -15.30
N ALA A 99 -19.97 16.37 -14.78
CA ALA A 99 -19.94 15.74 -13.47
C ALA A 99 -18.92 14.59 -13.43
N ALA A 100 -18.89 13.76 -14.47
CA ALA A 100 -17.92 12.66 -14.57
C ALA A 100 -16.48 13.21 -14.63
N HIS A 101 -16.22 14.24 -15.44
CA HIS A 101 -14.89 14.87 -15.53
C HIS A 101 -14.43 15.43 -14.18
N MET A 102 -15.31 16.14 -13.45
CA MET A 102 -14.99 16.70 -12.13
C MET A 102 -14.65 15.62 -11.10
N ILE A 103 -15.39 14.50 -11.10
CA ILE A 103 -15.13 13.37 -10.18
C ILE A 103 -13.77 12.73 -10.49
N PHE A 104 -13.51 12.41 -11.77
CA PHE A 104 -12.24 11.81 -12.17
C PHE A 104 -11.06 12.75 -11.96
N ALA A 105 -11.23 14.06 -12.19
CA ALA A 105 -10.24 15.08 -11.88
C ALA A 105 -9.90 15.09 -10.39
N GLY A 106 -10.91 15.12 -9.51
CA GLY A 106 -10.72 15.07 -8.07
C GLY A 106 -10.00 13.80 -7.60
N LEU A 107 -10.41 12.63 -8.08
CA LEU A 107 -9.76 11.35 -7.76
C LEU A 107 -8.32 11.28 -8.27
N SER A 108 -8.05 11.79 -9.47
CA SER A 108 -6.69 11.83 -10.02
C SER A 108 -5.78 12.76 -9.20
N MET A 109 -6.31 13.88 -8.71
CA MET A 109 -5.57 14.83 -7.89
C MET A 109 -5.21 14.26 -6.53
N THR A 110 -6.17 13.64 -5.83
CA THR A 110 -5.90 13.03 -4.51
C THR A 110 -4.92 11.87 -4.63
N LEU A 111 -5.06 11.03 -5.65
CA LEU A 111 -4.12 9.94 -5.91
C LEU A 111 -2.72 10.46 -6.27
N ALA A 112 -2.61 11.57 -7.01
CA ALA A 112 -1.34 12.21 -7.32
C ALA A 112 -0.61 12.71 -6.08
N VAL A 113 -1.34 13.34 -5.15
CA VAL A 113 -0.77 13.77 -3.88
C VAL A 113 -0.29 12.57 -3.07
N VAL A 114 -1.11 11.53 -2.93
CA VAL A 114 -0.72 10.31 -2.19
C VAL A 114 0.50 9.65 -2.84
N HIS A 115 0.51 9.50 -4.16
CA HIS A 115 1.63 8.92 -4.91
C HIS A 115 2.91 9.72 -4.68
N ALA A 116 2.85 11.06 -4.76
CA ALA A 116 4.00 11.92 -4.50
C ALA A 116 4.51 11.80 -3.05
N VAL A 117 3.62 11.85 -2.06
CA VAL A 117 3.99 11.73 -0.64
C VAL A 117 4.62 10.37 -0.35
N VAL A 118 4.00 9.28 -0.80
CA VAL A 118 4.54 7.92 -0.62
C VAL A 118 5.89 7.79 -1.30
N GLY A 119 6.06 8.37 -2.49
CA GLY A 119 7.35 8.43 -3.18
C GLY A 119 8.44 9.09 -2.36
N ILE A 120 8.15 10.28 -1.81
CA ILE A 120 9.10 11.00 -0.97
C ILE A 120 9.43 10.19 0.29
N VAL A 121 8.40 9.73 1.02
CA VAL A 121 8.59 9.03 2.30
C VAL A 121 9.33 7.71 2.15
N TRP A 122 9.11 6.96 1.05
CA TRP A 122 9.74 5.66 0.86
C TRP A 122 11.12 5.71 0.22
N PHE A 123 11.37 6.65 -0.71
CA PHE A 123 12.63 6.72 -1.46
C PHE A 123 13.60 7.79 -0.97
N PHE A 124 13.11 8.77 -0.20
CA PHE A 124 13.93 9.79 0.45
C PHE A 124 13.64 9.87 1.96
N PRO A 125 13.84 8.78 2.73
CA PRO A 125 13.83 8.85 4.17
C PRO A 125 15.11 9.57 4.63
N PHE A 126 14.98 10.84 5.00
CA PHE A 126 16.02 11.66 5.61
C PHE A 126 16.34 11.18 7.03
#